data_AF-A0A5N5JHQ9-F1
#
_entry.id   AF-A0A5N5JHQ9-F1
#
_cell.length_a   1.000
_cell.length_b   1.000
_cell.length_c   1.000
_cell.angle_alpha   90.00
_cell.angle_beta   90.00
_cell.angle_gamma   90.00
#
_symmetry.space_group_name_H-M   'P 1'
#
loop_
_entity.id
_entity.type
_entity.pdbx_description
1 polymer ?
#
loop_
_entity_poly.entity_id
_entity_poly.type
_entity_poly.pdbx_seq_one_letter_code
_entity_poly.pdbx_strand_id
1 'polypeptide(L)'
;MDLCQVPEQHHATLSASYSGTNKTVAVASPALSWYDAQAYCRKYYTDLASSTTEEENSQLVQVVLLQGESWIGLFRDKWKWVDRTLQDATNLQWRDGQPNNFVGNEDCGVVYTGLLIDRPCNDLYPFFCHTILPVRVQQIVNLHVNSDENVFDPAVQSAILKRIQQKLEVHGMLENTTVTWSLQPDGNIFYKKKKDGN
;
A
#
# COMPACT_ATOMS: atom_id res chain seq x y z
N MET A 1 27.95 -6.27 -48.48
CA MET A 1 26.54 -6.70 -48.48
C MET A 1 26.36 -7.48 -47.19
N ASP A 2 26.10 -6.75 -46.10
CA ASP A 2 25.90 -7.36 -44.79
C ASP A 2 24.48 -7.91 -44.73
N LEU A 3 24.37 -9.20 -44.43
CA LEU A 3 23.10 -9.86 -44.19
C LEU A 3 22.54 -9.31 -42.88
N CYS A 4 21.52 -8.46 -42.94
CA CYS A 4 20.76 -8.07 -41.76
C CYS A 4 20.19 -9.32 -41.11
N GLN A 5 20.76 -9.75 -39.99
CA GLN A 5 20.24 -10.86 -39.21
C GLN A 5 18.87 -10.43 -38.69
N VAL A 6 17.81 -11.14 -39.08
CA VAL A 6 16.47 -10.85 -38.59
C VAL A 6 16.47 -11.18 -37.09
N PRO A 7 16.10 -10.23 -36.21
CA PRO A 7 16.10 -10.49 -34.77
C PRO A 7 15.21 -11.69 -34.43
N GLU A 8 15.70 -12.60 -33.60
CA GLU A 8 14.93 -13.80 -33.24
C GLU A 8 13.81 -13.42 -32.27
N GLN A 9 12.57 -13.75 -32.64
CA GLN A 9 11.40 -13.49 -31.81
C GLN A 9 11.22 -14.57 -30.75
N HIS A 10 11.16 -14.14 -29.49
CA HIS A 10 10.92 -15.01 -28.35
C HIS A 10 9.68 -14.56 -27.58
N HIS A 11 9.02 -15.52 -26.94
CA HIS A 11 7.95 -15.28 -25.99
C HIS A 11 8.43 -15.68 -24.61
N ALA A 12 8.12 -14.85 -23.62
CA ALA A 12 8.36 -15.14 -22.21
C ALA A 12 7.16 -14.70 -21.39
N THR A 13 6.97 -15.34 -20.24
CA THR A 13 5.91 -15.01 -19.31
C THR A 13 6.54 -14.50 -18.03
N LEU A 14 6.08 -13.34 -17.55
CA LEU A 14 6.43 -12.85 -16.23
C LEU A 14 5.22 -12.85 -15.32
N SER A 15 5.49 -12.90 -14.02
CA SER A 15 4.50 -12.64 -13.00
C SER A 15 4.89 -11.38 -12.23
N ALA A 16 3.96 -10.44 -12.19
CA ALA A 16 4.04 -9.29 -11.32
C ALA A 16 3.14 -9.57 -10.12
N SER A 17 3.73 -9.53 -8.92
CA SER A 17 3.01 -9.71 -7.67
C SER A 17 3.12 -8.45 -6.83
N TYR A 18 1.96 -7.97 -6.40
CA TYR A 18 1.85 -6.85 -5.48
C TYR A 18 1.48 -7.36 -4.09
N SER A 19 2.09 -6.78 -3.05
CA SER A 19 1.80 -7.15 -1.67
C SER A 19 1.39 -5.93 -0.84
N GLY A 20 0.07 -5.71 -0.75
CA GLY A 20 -0.60 -4.91 0.28
C GLY A 20 -0.85 -3.44 -0.06
N THR A 21 -2.12 -3.06 -0.26
CA THR A 21 -2.54 -1.65 -0.14
C THR A 21 -3.00 -1.39 1.28
N ASN A 22 -2.55 -0.27 1.86
CA ASN A 22 -3.10 0.25 3.10
C ASN A 22 -4.56 0.66 2.83
N LYS A 23 -5.50 0.14 3.62
CA LYS A 23 -6.90 0.53 3.53
C LYS A 23 -7.42 0.93 4.90
N THR A 24 -8.12 2.05 4.92
CA THR A 24 -8.85 2.52 6.10
C THR A 24 -10.31 2.13 6.01
N VAL A 25 -10.85 1.60 7.11
CA VAL A 25 -12.24 1.15 7.25
C VAL A 25 -12.91 1.96 8.35
N ALA A 26 -14.03 2.60 8.01
CA ALA A 26 -14.82 3.36 8.96
C ALA A 26 -15.80 2.48 9.70
N VAL A 27 -15.85 2.61 11.03
CA VAL A 27 -16.79 1.91 11.91
C VAL A 27 -17.62 2.95 12.65
N ALA A 28 -18.85 3.15 12.19
CA ALA A 28 -19.76 4.16 12.75
C ALA A 28 -20.56 3.67 13.97
N SER A 29 -20.69 2.35 14.16
CA SER A 29 -21.43 1.76 15.28
C SER A 29 -20.92 0.35 15.60
N PRO A 30 -20.80 -0.03 16.90
CA PRO A 30 -21.01 0.84 18.06
C PRO A 30 -19.91 1.89 18.21
N ALA A 31 -20.24 3.03 18.81
CA ALA A 31 -19.22 3.95 19.31
C ALA A 31 -18.57 3.34 20.55
N LEU A 32 -17.23 3.37 20.61
CA LEU A 32 -16.44 2.65 21.62
C LEU A 32 -15.42 3.57 22.27
N SER A 33 -14.97 3.19 23.47
CA SER A 33 -13.77 3.79 24.08
C SER A 33 -12.57 3.56 23.16
N TRP A 34 -11.51 4.37 23.29
CA TRP A 34 -10.34 4.21 22.45
C TRP A 34 -9.72 2.80 22.58
N TYR A 35 -9.67 2.26 23.80
CA TYR A 35 -9.15 0.93 24.07
C TYR A 35 -10.03 -0.18 23.47
N ASP A 36 -11.35 -0.05 23.58
CA ASP A 36 -12.29 -1.02 23.00
C ASP A 36 -12.30 -0.95 21.47
N ALA A 37 -12.19 0.25 20.90
CA ALA A 37 -12.06 0.46 19.47
C ALA A 37 -10.76 -0.17 18.93
N GLN A 38 -9.64 -0.01 19.64
CA GLN A 38 -8.39 -0.68 19.31
C GLN A 38 -8.53 -2.20 19.38
N ALA A 39 -9.11 -2.72 20.45
CA ALA A 39 -9.34 -4.16 20.59
C ALA A 39 -10.24 -4.69 19.47
N TYR A 40 -11.27 -3.94 19.09
CA TYR A 40 -12.14 -4.26 17.97
C TYR A 40 -11.34 -4.31 16.66
N CYS A 41 -10.55 -3.27 16.36
CA CYS A 41 -9.76 -3.24 15.14
C CYS A 41 -8.73 -4.37 15.09
N ARG A 42 -8.08 -4.72 16.20
CA ARG A 42 -7.15 -5.87 16.25
C ARG A 42 -7.83 -7.23 16.14
N LYS A 43 -9.11 -7.30 16.50
CA LYS A 43 -9.90 -8.53 16.40
C LYS A 43 -10.41 -8.77 14.97
N TYR A 44 -10.78 -7.71 14.25
CA TYR A 44 -11.45 -7.82 12.94
C TYR A 44 -10.62 -7.29 11.75
N TYR A 45 -9.57 -6.52 12.02
CA TYR A 45 -8.69 -5.85 11.06
C TYR A 45 -7.23 -5.93 11.55
N THR A 46 -6.39 -4.94 11.25
CA THR A 46 -5.00 -4.88 11.71
C THR A 46 -4.86 -4.08 13.01
N ASP A 47 -5.20 -2.80 13.01
CA ASP A 47 -5.18 -1.93 14.21
C ASP A 47 -6.05 -0.67 13.95
N LEU A 48 -6.12 0.29 14.87
CA LEU A 48 -6.66 1.61 14.57
C LEU A 48 -5.86 2.29 13.46
N ALA A 49 -6.53 3.07 12.62
CA ALA A 49 -5.91 3.76 11.51
C ALA A 49 -4.96 4.86 11.98
N SER A 50 -3.79 4.93 11.37
CA SER A 50 -2.92 6.10 11.42
C SER A 50 -3.42 7.16 10.43
N SER A 51 -3.19 8.44 10.74
CA SER A 51 -3.53 9.57 9.87
C SER A 51 -2.22 10.20 9.43
N THR A 52 -1.60 9.60 8.40
CA THR A 52 -0.20 9.88 8.04
C THR A 52 0.01 10.65 6.74
N THR A 53 -1.00 10.77 5.87
CA THR A 53 -0.86 11.47 4.57
C THR A 53 -2.01 12.43 4.30
N GLU A 54 -1.76 13.46 3.49
CA GLU A 54 -2.78 14.42 3.06
C GLU A 54 -3.90 13.74 2.26
N GLU A 55 -3.56 12.74 1.45
CA GLU A 55 -4.52 11.92 0.71
C GLU A 55 -5.39 11.05 1.63
N GLU A 56 -4.79 10.35 2.61
CA GLU A 56 -5.57 9.59 3.61
C GLU A 56 -6.45 10.52 4.43
N ASN A 57 -5.95 11.70 4.80
CA ASN A 57 -6.71 12.72 5.51
C ASN A 57 -7.89 13.22 4.69
N SER A 58 -7.73 13.44 3.38
CA SER A 58 -8.83 13.88 2.51
C SER A 58 -9.99 12.87 2.45
N GLN A 59 -9.67 11.57 2.47
CA GLN A 59 -10.67 10.49 2.49
C GLN A 59 -11.32 10.36 3.87
N LEU A 60 -10.52 10.45 4.94
CA LEU A 60 -11.01 10.48 6.32
C LEU A 60 -11.95 11.66 6.56
N VAL A 61 -11.64 12.85 6.04
CA VAL A 61 -12.46 14.06 6.15
C VAL A 61 -13.87 13.82 5.64
N GLN A 62 -14.03 13.24 4.44
CA GLN A 62 -15.35 13.00 3.86
C GLN A 62 -16.20 12.05 4.72
N VAL A 63 -15.57 11.04 5.33
CA VAL A 63 -16.27 10.10 6.20
C VAL A 63 -16.57 10.71 7.56
N VAL A 64 -15.66 11.51 8.12
CA VAL A 64 -15.88 12.27 9.37
C VAL A 64 -17.03 13.25 9.23
N LEU A 65 -17.24 13.86 8.05
CA LEU A 65 -18.42 14.70 7.80
C LEU A 65 -19.75 13.93 7.93
N LEU A 66 -19.73 12.60 7.77
CA LEU A 66 -20.91 11.75 7.86
C LEU A 66 -21.08 11.09 9.23
N GLN A 67 -19.99 10.69 9.90
CA GLN A 67 -20.05 9.95 11.17
C GLN A 67 -19.64 10.77 12.41
N GLY A 68 -19.08 11.97 12.24
CA GLY A 68 -18.62 12.83 13.33
C GLY A 68 -17.19 12.54 13.80
N GLU A 69 -16.81 13.13 14.94
CA GLU A 69 -15.52 12.89 15.61
C GLU A 69 -15.23 11.39 15.69
N SER A 70 -14.04 10.99 15.29
CA SER A 70 -13.69 9.57 15.17
C SER A 70 -12.30 9.26 15.70
N TRP A 71 -12.18 8.16 16.45
CA TRP A 71 -10.89 7.68 16.93
C TRP A 71 -9.98 7.26 15.79
N ILE A 72 -8.71 7.57 15.99
CA ILE A 72 -7.57 7.07 15.23
C ILE A 72 -6.51 6.52 16.19
N GLY A 73 -5.48 5.89 15.63
CA GLY A 73 -4.40 5.24 16.37
C GLY A 73 -3.42 6.19 17.07
N LEU A 74 -3.85 7.36 17.55
CA LEU A 74 -3.01 8.38 18.19
C LEU A 74 -3.13 8.33 19.72
N PHE A 75 -2.01 8.16 20.43
CA PHE A 75 -1.95 8.05 21.90
C PHE A 75 -0.78 8.85 22.54
N ARG A 76 -1.00 9.41 23.74
CA ARG A 76 -0.07 10.28 24.47
C ARG A 76 0.89 9.48 25.39
N ASP A 77 2.04 9.08 24.81
CA ASP A 77 3.28 8.74 25.56
C ASP A 77 4.48 9.57 25.03
N LYS A 78 4.39 10.02 23.78
CA LYS A 78 5.20 11.02 23.06
C LYS A 78 4.53 11.36 21.71
N TRP A 79 3.19 11.33 21.68
CA TRP A 79 2.35 11.21 20.48
C TRP A 79 2.86 10.11 19.54
N LYS A 80 2.49 8.86 19.84
CA LYS A 80 2.86 7.69 19.03
C LYS A 80 1.66 7.14 18.28
N TRP A 81 1.90 6.65 17.08
CA TRP A 81 0.95 5.81 16.35
C TRP A 81 1.02 4.36 16.88
N VAL A 82 -0.14 3.72 16.99
CA VAL A 82 -0.25 2.33 17.47
C VAL A 82 0.38 1.30 16.54
N ASP A 83 0.49 1.61 15.24
CA ASP A 83 1.16 0.77 14.23
C ASP A 83 2.70 0.87 14.27
N ARG A 84 3.25 1.67 15.19
CA ARG A 84 4.69 1.93 15.37
C ARG A 84 5.38 2.49 14.12
N THR A 85 4.64 3.02 13.15
CA THR A 85 5.23 3.86 12.11
C THR A 85 5.71 5.13 12.78
N LEU A 86 7.01 5.16 13.11
CA LEU A 86 7.67 6.33 13.68
C LEU A 86 7.84 7.36 12.56
N GLN A 87 6.75 8.04 12.23
CA GLN A 87 6.81 9.27 11.45
C GLN A 87 6.67 10.42 12.43
N ASP A 88 7.65 11.33 12.41
CA ASP A 88 7.81 12.37 13.41
C ASP A 88 6.49 13.10 13.66
N ALA A 89 6.02 13.05 14.90
CA ALA A 89 4.77 13.70 15.35
C ALA A 89 4.77 15.24 15.14
N THR A 90 5.86 15.81 14.64
CA THR A 90 6.04 17.22 14.26
C THR A 90 5.21 17.66 13.06
N ASN A 91 4.70 16.75 12.23
CA ASN A 91 3.88 17.10 11.05
C ASN A 91 2.37 16.91 11.25
N LEU A 92 1.93 16.62 12.48
CA LEU A 92 0.52 16.46 12.80
C LEU A 92 -0.23 17.80 12.67
N GLN A 93 -1.30 17.81 11.87
CA GLN A 93 -2.16 18.97 11.68
C GLN A 93 -3.19 19.05 12.81
N TRP A 94 -2.83 19.75 13.89
CA TRP A 94 -3.71 19.98 15.03
C TRP A 94 -4.72 21.10 14.73
N ARG A 95 -5.89 21.02 15.35
CA ARG A 95 -6.80 22.17 15.40
C ARG A 95 -6.17 23.29 16.23
N ASP A 96 -6.46 24.54 15.88
CA ASP A 96 -6.05 25.70 16.67
C ASP A 96 -6.36 25.51 18.16
N GLY A 97 -5.33 25.63 18.99
CA GLY A 97 -5.41 25.44 20.43
C GLY A 97 -5.23 24.00 20.92
N GLN A 98 -5.01 23.02 20.04
CA GLN A 98 -4.74 21.63 20.39
C GLN A 98 -3.27 21.22 20.18
N PRO A 99 -2.78 20.18 20.86
CA PRO A 99 -3.45 19.47 21.95
C PRO A 99 -3.44 20.28 23.26
N ASN A 100 -4.59 20.42 23.92
CA ASN A 100 -4.72 21.26 25.11
C ASN A 100 -4.64 20.47 26.43
N ASN A 101 -4.75 19.14 26.36
CA ASN A 101 -4.78 18.25 27.51
C ASN A 101 -5.76 18.73 28.59
N PHE A 102 -7.01 18.98 28.22
CA PHE A 102 -8.00 19.56 29.12
C PHE A 102 -8.12 18.70 30.39
N VAL A 103 -8.06 19.34 31.56
CA VAL A 103 -8.02 18.70 32.90
C VAL A 103 -6.95 17.60 33.11
N GLY A 104 -6.00 17.46 32.19
CA GLY A 104 -4.87 16.54 32.29
C GLY A 104 -5.19 15.07 31.98
N ASN A 105 -6.27 14.78 31.23
CA ASN A 105 -6.70 13.41 30.94
C ASN A 105 -7.00 13.10 29.46
N GLU A 106 -6.52 13.93 28.53
CA GLU A 106 -6.78 13.76 27.09
C GLU A 106 -5.60 13.09 26.40
N ASP A 107 -5.51 11.77 26.56
CA ASP A 107 -4.38 10.98 26.07
C ASP A 107 -4.62 10.31 24.71
N CYS A 108 -5.80 10.49 24.11
CA CYS A 108 -6.19 9.83 22.86
C CYS A 108 -6.60 10.85 21.79
N GLY A 109 -6.29 10.58 20.52
CA GLY A 109 -6.58 11.51 19.42
C GLY A 109 -7.78 11.13 18.55
N VAL A 110 -8.59 12.12 18.20
CA VAL A 110 -9.65 12.03 17.17
C VAL A 110 -9.33 12.89 15.96
N VAL A 111 -9.92 12.53 14.82
CA VAL A 111 -10.05 13.45 13.68
C VAL A 111 -11.38 14.19 13.79
N TYR A 112 -11.31 15.52 13.68
CA TYR A 112 -12.45 16.43 13.61
C TYR A 112 -12.27 17.36 12.42
N THR A 113 -13.17 17.25 11.43
CA THR A 113 -13.14 18.09 10.20
C THR A 113 -11.76 18.14 9.52
N GLY A 114 -10.99 17.04 9.57
CA GLY A 114 -9.64 16.95 9.01
C GLY A 114 -8.49 17.40 9.89
N LEU A 115 -8.78 17.89 11.09
CA LEU A 115 -7.79 18.33 12.07
C LEU A 115 -7.79 17.42 13.30
N LEU A 116 -6.66 17.32 13.97
CA LEU A 116 -6.49 16.50 15.15
C LEU A 116 -6.91 17.24 16.42
N ILE A 117 -7.59 16.51 17.31
CA ILE A 117 -7.99 16.94 18.64
C ILE A 117 -7.69 15.81 19.63
N ASP A 118 -7.15 16.14 20.79
CA ASP A 118 -7.02 15.23 21.93
C ASP A 118 -8.33 15.13 22.73
N ARG A 119 -8.63 13.93 23.22
CA ARG A 119 -9.85 13.59 23.97
C ARG A 119 -9.54 12.58 25.07
N PRO A 120 -10.39 12.52 26.13
CA PRO A 120 -10.32 11.45 27.12
C PRO A 120 -10.54 10.08 26.46
N CYS A 121 -9.63 9.13 26.70
CA CYS A 121 -9.68 7.81 26.06
C CYS A 121 -10.94 6.98 26.35
N ASN A 122 -11.70 7.35 27.39
CA ASN A 122 -12.93 6.66 27.78
C ASN A 122 -14.18 7.20 27.06
N ASP A 123 -14.07 8.29 26.29
CA ASP A 123 -15.17 8.81 25.51
C ASP A 123 -15.55 7.84 24.39
N LEU A 124 -16.83 7.84 24.01
CA LEU A 124 -17.37 6.91 23.02
C LEU A 124 -17.47 7.60 21.66
N TYR A 125 -16.64 7.15 20.71
CA TYR A 125 -16.68 7.65 19.35
C TYR A 125 -16.72 6.51 18.32
N PRO A 126 -17.26 6.78 17.12
CA PRO A 126 -16.88 6.07 15.90
C PRO A 126 -15.36 5.98 15.75
N PHE A 127 -14.88 5.07 14.91
CA PHE A 127 -13.44 4.87 14.77
C PHE A 127 -13.06 4.36 13.39
N PHE A 128 -11.79 4.55 13.06
CA PHE A 128 -11.21 4.04 11.83
C PHE A 128 -10.25 2.89 12.14
N CYS A 129 -10.43 1.76 11.46
CA CYS A 129 -9.47 0.67 11.49
C CYS A 129 -8.59 0.72 10.25
N HIS A 130 -7.31 0.40 10.43
CA HIS A 130 -6.40 0.07 9.36
C HIS A 130 -6.47 -1.43 9.07
N THR A 131 -6.46 -1.77 7.78
CA THR A 131 -6.25 -3.13 7.32
C THR A 131 -5.28 -3.12 6.15
N ILE A 132 -4.35 -4.08 6.17
CA ILE A 132 -3.61 -4.45 4.98
C ILE A 132 -4.45 -5.51 4.29
N LEU A 133 -5.09 -5.19 3.16
CA LEU A 133 -5.75 -6.24 2.39
C LEU A 133 -4.66 -7.07 1.69
N PRO A 134 -4.55 -8.39 1.96
CA PRO A 134 -3.69 -9.24 1.17
C PRO A 134 -4.37 -9.51 -0.17
N VAL A 135 -4.38 -8.53 -1.06
CA VAL A 135 -4.69 -8.81 -2.47
C VAL A 135 -3.39 -9.24 -3.11
N ARG A 136 -3.11 -10.56 -3.11
CA ARG A 136 -2.12 -11.13 -4.03
C ARG A 136 -2.70 -11.03 -5.43
N VAL A 137 -2.61 -9.85 -6.06
CA VAL A 137 -2.84 -9.74 -7.50
C VAL A 137 -1.56 -10.26 -8.15
N GLN A 138 -1.62 -11.49 -8.65
CA GLN A 138 -0.61 -11.99 -9.57
C GLN A 138 -1.11 -11.69 -10.98
N GLN A 139 -0.49 -10.71 -11.64
CA GLN A 139 -0.73 -10.46 -13.05
C GLN A 139 0.29 -11.25 -13.87
N ILE A 140 -0.20 -12.06 -14.80
CA ILE A 140 0.61 -12.78 -15.76
C ILE A 140 0.69 -11.93 -17.01
N VAL A 141 1.90 -11.53 -17.41
CA VAL A 141 2.13 -10.74 -18.62
C VAL A 141 2.89 -11.60 -19.61
N ASN A 142 2.31 -11.76 -20.80
CA ASN A 142 2.98 -12.39 -21.92
C ASN A 142 3.77 -11.33 -22.69
N LEU A 143 5.07 -11.53 -22.78
CA LEU A 143 6.00 -10.62 -23.43
C LEU A 143 6.45 -11.19 -24.76
N HIS A 144 6.51 -10.32 -25.76
CA HIS A 144 7.22 -10.57 -27.01
C HIS A 144 8.57 -9.86 -26.90
N VAL A 145 9.64 -10.65 -26.91
CA VAL A 145 11.01 -10.16 -26.78
C VAL A 145 11.67 -10.28 -28.13
N ASN A 146 12.09 -9.14 -28.66
CA ASN A 146 12.86 -9.04 -29.89
C ASN A 146 14.28 -8.61 -29.52
N SER A 147 15.25 -9.49 -29.77
CA SER A 147 16.63 -9.29 -29.34
C SER A 147 17.58 -9.88 -30.37
N ASP A 148 18.67 -9.15 -30.63
CA ASP A 148 19.82 -9.65 -31.39
C ASP A 148 20.77 -10.48 -30.49
N GLU A 149 20.65 -10.31 -29.17
CA GLU A 149 21.40 -11.05 -28.15
C GLU A 149 20.69 -12.34 -27.72
N ASN A 150 21.47 -13.29 -27.19
CA ASN A 150 20.98 -14.57 -26.71
C ASN A 150 20.16 -14.43 -25.41
N VAL A 151 18.84 -14.55 -25.51
CA VAL A 151 17.90 -14.45 -24.37
C VAL A 151 18.01 -15.60 -23.35
N PHE A 152 18.77 -16.65 -23.66
CA PHE A 152 19.06 -17.74 -22.71
C PHE A 152 20.27 -17.44 -21.81
N ASP A 153 21.00 -16.35 -22.06
CA ASP A 153 22.09 -15.91 -21.19
C ASP A 153 21.53 -15.29 -19.89
N PRO A 154 21.89 -15.79 -18.69
CA PRO A 154 21.41 -15.25 -17.42
C PRO A 154 21.65 -13.73 -17.23
N ALA A 155 22.74 -13.20 -17.78
CA ALA A 155 23.03 -11.77 -17.74
C ALA A 155 22.03 -10.97 -18.59
N VAL A 156 21.71 -11.47 -19.79
CA VAL A 156 20.70 -10.90 -20.69
C VAL A 156 19.31 -10.98 -20.05
N GLN A 157 18.96 -12.11 -19.42
CA GLN A 157 17.68 -12.28 -18.71
C GLN A 157 17.53 -11.30 -17.54
N SER A 158 18.60 -11.09 -16.78
CA SER A 158 18.63 -10.14 -15.67
C SER A 158 18.51 -8.70 -16.17
N ALA A 159 19.18 -8.36 -17.26
CA ALA A 159 19.10 -7.04 -17.89
C ALA A 159 17.68 -6.76 -18.44
N ILE A 160 17.05 -7.76 -19.07
CA ILE A 160 15.67 -7.67 -19.56
C ILE A 160 14.71 -7.44 -18.38
N LEU A 161 14.82 -8.24 -17.31
CA LEU A 161 13.96 -8.13 -16.13
C LEU A 161 14.10 -6.74 -15.47
N LYS A 162 15.33 -6.27 -15.30
CA LYS A 162 15.62 -4.92 -14.76
C LYS A 162 15.02 -3.82 -15.64
N ARG A 163 15.15 -3.94 -16.96
CA ARG A 163 14.56 -2.99 -17.91
C ARG A 163 13.04 -2.97 -17.87
N ILE A 164 12.40 -4.13 -17.68
CA ILE A 164 10.95 -4.24 -17.51
C ILE A 164 10.52 -3.57 -16.22
N GLN A 165 11.20 -3.87 -15.11
CA GLN A 165 10.91 -3.27 -13.81
C GLN A 165 10.97 -1.73 -13.88
N GLN A 166 12.07 -1.18 -14.42
CA GLN A 166 12.22 0.28 -14.60
C GLN A 166 11.12 0.89 -15.46
N LYS A 167 10.73 0.23 -16.55
CA LYS A 167 9.64 0.72 -17.40
C LYS A 167 8.32 0.73 -16.65
N LEU A 168 8.02 -0.32 -15.88
CA LEU A 168 6.78 -0.39 -15.12
C LEU A 168 6.75 0.67 -14.00
N GLU A 169 7.87 0.93 -13.32
CA GLU A 169 8.01 2.01 -12.33
C GLU A 169 7.67 3.39 -12.95
N VAL A 170 8.22 3.70 -14.12
CA VAL A 170 7.93 4.95 -14.86
C VAL A 170 6.44 5.09 -15.23
N HIS A 171 5.72 3.98 -15.38
CA HIS A 171 4.31 3.96 -15.74
C HIS A 171 3.37 3.79 -14.52
N GLY A 172 3.86 4.05 -13.31
CA GLY A 172 3.04 4.10 -12.09
C GLY A 172 2.93 2.78 -11.32
N MET A 173 3.87 1.84 -11.53
CA MET A 173 3.97 0.65 -10.69
C MET A 173 4.44 1.02 -9.28
N LEU A 174 3.83 0.39 -8.27
CA LEU A 174 4.08 0.64 -6.85
C LEU A 174 5.43 0.06 -6.40
N GLU A 175 6.13 0.75 -5.49
CA GLU A 175 7.51 0.43 -5.06
C GLU A 175 7.69 -1.00 -4.51
N ASN A 176 6.65 -1.57 -3.89
CA ASN A 176 6.64 -2.93 -3.33
C ASN A 176 6.15 -4.00 -4.33
N THR A 177 6.21 -3.72 -5.65
CA THR A 177 5.87 -4.69 -6.69
C THR A 177 7.06 -5.59 -7.00
N THR A 178 6.87 -6.90 -6.88
CA THR A 178 7.90 -7.90 -7.23
C THR A 178 7.60 -8.49 -8.61
N VAL A 179 8.52 -8.31 -9.55
CA VAL A 179 8.44 -8.87 -10.91
C VAL A 179 9.41 -10.04 -11.03
N THR A 180 8.91 -11.20 -11.46
CA THR A 180 9.71 -12.41 -11.63
C THR A 180 9.38 -13.14 -12.93
N TRP A 181 10.35 -13.86 -13.47
CA TRP A 181 10.10 -14.80 -14.56
C TRP A 181 9.18 -15.92 -14.08
N SER A 182 8.17 -16.26 -14.88
CA SER A 182 7.37 -17.45 -14.65
C SER A 182 8.10 -18.64 -15.28
N LEU A 183 8.59 -19.56 -14.45
CA LEU A 183 9.10 -20.84 -14.95
C LEU A 183 7.95 -21.64 -15.55
N GLN A 184 8.13 -22.05 -16.81
CA GLN A 184 7.19 -22.98 -17.44
C GLN A 184 7.43 -24.41 -16.93
N PRO A 185 6.49 -25.35 -17.14
CA PRO A 185 6.60 -26.71 -16.61
C PRO A 185 7.86 -27.49 -17.06
N ASP A 186 8.51 -27.08 -18.14
CA ASP A 186 9.75 -27.65 -18.67
C ASP A 186 11.03 -26.98 -18.14
N GLY A 187 10.91 -25.99 -17.25
CA GLY A 187 12.01 -25.23 -16.66
C GLY A 187 12.52 -24.06 -17.52
N ASN A 188 11.96 -23.81 -18.70
CA ASN A 188 12.40 -22.72 -19.58
C ASN A 188 11.61 -21.42 -19.34
N ILE A 189 12.26 -20.28 -19.56
CA ILE A 189 11.66 -18.95 -19.48
C ILE A 189 11.26 -18.43 -20.87
N PHE A 190 12.11 -18.67 -21.87
CA PHE A 190 11.97 -18.12 -23.23
C PHE A 190 11.72 -19.22 -24.26
N TYR A 191 10.86 -18.91 -25.23
CA TYR A 191 10.53 -19.80 -26.34
C TYR A 191 10.59 -19.07 -27.67
N LYS A 192 11.23 -19.68 -28.66
CA LYS A 192 11.20 -19.16 -30.03
C LYS A 192 9.77 -19.16 -30.55
N LYS A 193 9.34 -18.03 -31.12
CA LYS A 193 8.07 -17.96 -31.84
C LYS A 193 8.14 -18.92 -33.02
N LYS A 194 7.18 -19.87 -33.12
CA LYS A 194 7.04 -20.67 -34.35
C LYS A 194 6.67 -19.71 -35.48
N LYS A 195 7.34 -19.82 -36.63
CA LYS A 195 6.87 -19.14 -37.84
C LYS A 195 5.49 -19.69 -38.16
N ASP A 196 4.47 -18.84 -38.20
CA ASP A 196 3.12 -19.25 -38.59
C ASP A 196 3.21 -19.94 -39.94
N GLY A 197 2.90 -21.23 -39.96
CA GLY A 197 2.84 -22.03 -41.18
C GLY A 197 1.60 -21.62 -41.97
N ASN A 198 1.83 -21.12 -43.18
CA ASN A 198 0.82 -20.89 -44.21
C ASN A 198 0.28 -22.21 -44.75
#